data_AF-A0A6N7HGM3-F1
#
_entry.id   AF-A0A6N7HGM3-F1
#
_cell.length_a   1.000
_cell.length_b   1.000
_cell.length_c   1.000
_cell.angle_alpha   90.00
_cell.angle_beta   90.00
_cell.angle_gamma   90.00
#
_symmetry.space_group_name_H-M   'P 1'
#
loop_
_entity.id
_entity.type
_entity.pdbx_description
1 polymer ?
#
loop_
_entity_poly.entity_id
_entity_poly.type
_entity_poly.pdbx_seq_one_letter_code
_entity_poly.pdbx_strand_id
1 'polypeptide(L)'
;MTGRPLAINFVCGLTAGSAGVCCETPTLLAPGCPFVTRVDMVGWAAAVVLTPILTEGVQAVRRFVLVVLAVVAVFWVFDPFGDELPEATDSGWVAEQRAALEGKRLTTGRFKSTEHDTLEVTSGWRPISDRIVEVLRNSPHFPPFPGGRPNVAGDVETKVAMMMREAEATTGVVVINNDEVCSGPMGCTAAVPVILPEGSTLYVWERNEDEPVTLTGKG
;
A
#
# COMPACT_ATOMS: atom_id res chain seq x y z
N MET A 1 47.16 -15.03 2.21
CA MET A 1 46.60 -16.39 2.38
C MET A 1 45.56 -16.28 3.51
N THR A 2 44.34 -15.83 3.19
CA THR A 2 43.13 -16.60 2.74
C THR A 2 42.35 -17.22 3.90
N GLY A 3 41.09 -16.82 4.06
CA GLY A 3 40.09 -17.55 4.85
C GLY A 3 38.90 -16.71 5.36
N ARG A 4 37.93 -16.37 4.49
CA ARG A 4 36.52 -16.12 4.85
C ARG A 4 35.67 -17.17 4.13
N PRO A 5 34.63 -17.75 4.75
CA PRO A 5 33.56 -18.41 4.01
C PRO A 5 32.30 -17.53 4.01
N LEU A 6 31.63 -17.47 2.85
CA LEU A 6 30.22 -17.09 2.74
C LEU A 6 29.56 -17.86 1.59
N ALA A 7 28.35 -18.31 1.93
CA ALA A 7 27.16 -18.47 1.11
C ALA A 7 27.12 -19.50 -0.04
N ILE A 8 26.13 -20.38 0.14
CA ILE A 8 25.57 -21.37 -0.77
C ILE A 8 24.72 -20.64 -1.82
N ASN A 9 24.96 -20.94 -3.09
CA ASN A 9 24.09 -20.58 -4.20
C ASN A 9 23.20 -21.76 -4.60
N PHE A 10 21.94 -21.45 -4.87
CA PHE A 10 20.95 -22.27 -5.57
C PHE A 10 21.40 -22.58 -7.00
N VAL A 11 21.26 -23.83 -7.45
CA VAL A 11 21.13 -24.16 -8.88
C VAL A 11 20.12 -25.30 -9.05
N CYS A 12 19.18 -25.08 -9.98
CA CYS A 12 18.11 -25.96 -10.42
C CYS A 12 18.63 -27.10 -11.30
N GLY A 13 18.05 -28.30 -11.17
CA GLY A 13 18.35 -29.45 -12.04
C GLY A 13 17.10 -30.28 -12.32
N LEU A 14 16.55 -30.12 -13.52
CA LEU A 14 15.57 -31.01 -14.14
C LEU A 14 16.28 -32.31 -14.57
N THR A 15 15.79 -33.47 -14.14
CA THR A 15 15.96 -34.73 -14.88
C THR A 15 14.72 -35.61 -14.76
N ALA A 16 14.31 -36.12 -15.91
CA ALA A 16 13.23 -37.07 -16.13
C ALA A 16 13.43 -38.38 -15.35
N GLY A 17 12.33 -38.95 -14.86
CA GLY A 17 12.32 -40.23 -14.15
C GLY A 17 10.89 -40.73 -13.93
N SER A 18 10.42 -41.52 -14.91
CA SER A 18 9.61 -42.74 -14.74
C SER A 18 8.51 -42.78 -13.68
N ALA A 19 7.28 -42.87 -14.17
CA ALA A 19 6.17 -43.52 -13.49
C ALA A 19 6.45 -45.01 -13.22
N GLY A 20 6.11 -45.48 -12.01
CA GLY A 20 5.65 -46.86 -11.74
C GLY A 20 4.14 -46.77 -11.52
N VAL A 21 3.27 -47.12 -12.50
CA VAL A 21 2.63 -48.44 -12.75
C VAL A 21 1.97 -48.99 -11.45
N CYS A 22 0.66 -49.23 -11.36
CA CYS A 22 -0.13 -50.21 -12.13
C CYS A 22 -1.65 -49.90 -12.21
N CYS A 23 -2.31 -50.65 -13.11
CA CYS A 23 -3.75 -50.83 -13.35
C CYS A 23 -4.34 -49.84 -14.36
N GLU A 24 -4.20 -50.09 -15.67
CA GLU A 24 -4.98 -51.04 -16.51
C GLU A 24 -6.37 -50.52 -16.90
N THR A 25 -6.49 -50.30 -18.21
CA THR A 25 -7.61 -50.27 -19.17
C THR A 25 -9.09 -50.38 -18.73
N PRO A 26 -10.00 -49.81 -19.55
CA PRO A 26 -11.38 -49.50 -19.21
C PRO A 26 -12.27 -50.74 -19.34
N THR A 27 -13.33 -50.83 -18.54
CA THR A 27 -14.65 -51.40 -18.87
C THR A 27 -15.53 -51.41 -17.60
N LEU A 28 -16.82 -51.13 -17.76
CA LEU A 28 -17.97 -51.36 -16.85
C LEU A 28 -18.26 -50.40 -15.68
N LEU A 29 -19.35 -49.65 -15.87
CA LEU A 29 -20.48 -49.43 -14.96
C LEU A 29 -20.40 -50.10 -13.57
N ALA A 30 -20.30 -49.29 -12.50
CA ALA A 30 -21.05 -49.49 -11.25
C ALA A 30 -20.97 -48.23 -10.33
N PRO A 31 -22.02 -47.93 -9.54
CA PRO A 31 -22.11 -46.77 -8.66
C PRO A 31 -21.54 -47.06 -7.26
N GLY A 32 -20.93 -46.05 -6.63
CA GLY A 32 -20.68 -46.03 -5.19
C GLY A 32 -19.20 -45.96 -4.81
N CYS A 33 -18.70 -44.74 -4.61
CA CYS A 33 -17.67 -44.48 -3.60
C CYS A 33 -17.92 -43.07 -3.01
N PRO A 34 -17.95 -42.91 -1.67
CA PRO A 34 -18.41 -41.70 -1.00
C PRO A 34 -17.31 -40.64 -0.81
N PHE A 35 -17.77 -39.40 -0.97
CA PHE A 35 -17.41 -38.15 -0.29
C PHE A 35 -16.25 -38.18 0.73
N VAL A 36 -15.19 -37.41 0.47
CA VAL A 36 -14.38 -36.74 1.50
C VAL A 36 -14.23 -35.27 1.13
N THR A 37 -14.78 -34.43 1.99
CA THR A 37 -14.80 -32.97 1.96
C THR A 37 -13.44 -32.38 2.28
N ARG A 38 -12.92 -31.55 1.37
CA ARG A 38 -12.02 -30.45 1.73
C ARG A 38 -12.68 -29.16 1.25
N VAL A 39 -13.07 -28.33 2.20
CA VAL A 39 -13.63 -27.00 1.99
C VAL A 39 -12.45 -26.03 1.98
N ASP A 40 -12.01 -25.63 0.80
CA ASP A 40 -11.24 -24.40 0.60
C ASP A 40 -12.17 -23.38 -0.05
N MET A 41 -12.79 -22.56 0.80
CA MET A 41 -13.31 -21.23 0.47
C MET A 41 -12.08 -20.29 0.55
N VAL A 42 -11.76 -19.35 -0.34
CA VAL A 42 -12.55 -18.46 -1.17
C VAL A 42 -11.69 -18.13 -2.40
N GLY A 43 -12.05 -18.69 -3.55
CA GLY A 43 -11.60 -18.27 -4.86
C GLY A 43 -12.80 -18.34 -5.76
N TRP A 44 -13.68 -17.33 -5.70
CA TRP A 44 -14.81 -17.23 -6.61
C TRP A 44 -14.32 -16.78 -7.99
N ALA A 45 -13.57 -17.66 -8.66
CA ALA A 45 -13.56 -17.68 -10.11
C ALA A 45 -14.86 -18.38 -10.52
N ALA A 46 -15.86 -17.59 -10.92
CA ALA A 46 -17.04 -18.13 -11.57
C ALA A 46 -16.59 -18.87 -12.84
N ALA A 47 -16.42 -20.18 -12.73
CA ALA A 47 -16.23 -21.06 -13.87
C ALA A 47 -17.58 -21.12 -14.61
N VAL A 48 -17.78 -20.18 -15.53
CA VAL A 48 -18.86 -20.24 -16.51
C VAL A 48 -18.51 -21.34 -17.50
N VAL A 49 -18.96 -22.57 -17.21
CA VAL A 49 -18.89 -23.70 -18.14
C VAL A 49 -19.91 -23.45 -19.25
N LEU A 50 -19.43 -22.95 -20.40
CA LEU A 50 -20.22 -22.88 -21.64
C LEU A 50 -19.97 -24.14 -22.46
N THR A 51 -20.96 -25.04 -22.48
CA THR A 51 -21.09 -26.06 -23.51
C THR A 51 -21.21 -25.38 -24.88
N PRO A 52 -20.41 -25.74 -25.89
CA PRO A 52 -20.52 -25.13 -27.21
C PRO A 52 -21.74 -25.70 -27.92
N ILE A 53 -22.84 -24.94 -27.96
CA ILE A 53 -23.88 -25.15 -28.96
C ILE A 53 -23.29 -24.66 -30.28
N LEU A 54 -22.75 -25.62 -31.04
CA LEU A 54 -22.44 -25.50 -32.45
C LEU A 54 -23.73 -25.19 -33.21
N THR A 55 -23.93 -23.92 -33.51
CA THR A 55 -24.38 -23.36 -34.81
C THR A 55 -24.86 -21.93 -34.55
N GLU A 56 -24.45 -21.02 -35.43
CA GLU A 56 -24.71 -19.58 -35.42
C GLU A 56 -23.72 -18.68 -34.63
N GLY A 57 -22.81 -18.08 -35.41
CA GLY A 57 -22.52 -16.67 -35.24
C GLY A 57 -21.17 -16.32 -34.63
N VAL A 58 -20.19 -16.04 -35.49
CA VAL A 58 -19.01 -15.20 -35.18
C VAL A 58 -19.43 -13.86 -34.51
N GLN A 59 -20.67 -13.42 -34.75
CA GLN A 59 -21.34 -12.29 -34.09
C GLN A 59 -21.61 -12.49 -32.59
N ALA A 60 -21.95 -13.71 -32.14
CA ALA A 60 -22.26 -14.00 -30.75
C ALA A 60 -21.01 -13.98 -29.86
N VAL A 61 -19.90 -14.53 -30.36
CA VAL A 61 -18.60 -14.50 -29.67
C VAL A 61 -18.08 -13.06 -29.56
N ARG A 62 -18.21 -12.25 -30.63
CA ARG A 62 -17.80 -10.83 -30.59
C ARG A 62 -18.63 -10.01 -29.60
N ARG A 63 -19.95 -10.24 -29.52
CA ARG A 63 -20.81 -9.59 -28.52
C ARG A 63 -20.44 -10.02 -27.10
N PHE A 64 -20.17 -11.30 -26.89
CA PHE A 64 -19.77 -11.81 -25.58
C PHE A 64 -18.43 -11.23 -25.11
N VAL A 65 -17.43 -11.19 -25.99
CA VAL A 65 -16.12 -10.56 -25.70
C VAL A 65 -16.28 -9.05 -25.43
N LEU A 66 -17.11 -8.35 -26.20
CA LEU A 66 -17.39 -6.93 -25.95
C LEU A 66 -18.12 -6.68 -24.63
N VAL A 67 -19.03 -7.57 -24.22
CA VAL A 67 -19.73 -7.46 -22.93
C VAL A 67 -18.77 -7.75 -21.77
N VAL A 68 -17.90 -8.77 -21.88
CA VAL A 68 -16.89 -9.05 -20.85
C VAL A 68 -15.89 -7.90 -20.76
N LEU A 69 -15.40 -7.37 -21.89
CA LEU A 69 -14.52 -6.20 -21.89
C LEU A 69 -15.21 -4.95 -21.35
N ALA A 70 -16.50 -4.75 -21.62
CA ALA A 70 -17.26 -3.63 -21.06
C ALA A 70 -17.46 -3.79 -19.55
N VAL A 71 -17.78 -4.98 -19.05
CA VAL A 71 -17.93 -5.24 -17.61
C VAL A 71 -16.60 -5.11 -16.87
N VAL A 72 -15.51 -5.63 -17.44
CA VAL A 72 -14.15 -5.45 -16.90
C VAL A 72 -13.78 -3.97 -16.95
N ALA A 73 -14.02 -3.26 -18.05
CA ALA A 73 -13.75 -1.83 -18.13
C ALA A 73 -14.55 -1.03 -17.10
N VAL A 74 -15.82 -1.36 -16.85
CA VAL A 74 -16.63 -0.70 -15.81
C VAL A 74 -16.05 -0.96 -14.41
N PHE A 75 -15.52 -2.16 -14.14
CA PHE A 75 -14.89 -2.50 -12.87
C PHE A 75 -13.51 -1.87 -12.65
N TRP A 76 -12.78 -1.54 -13.72
CA TRP A 76 -11.48 -0.85 -13.64
C TRP A 76 -11.57 0.68 -13.75
N VAL A 77 -12.66 1.22 -14.30
CA VAL A 77 -12.84 2.66 -14.53
C VAL A 77 -13.55 3.36 -13.37
N PHE A 78 -14.19 2.62 -12.47
CA PHE A 78 -14.99 3.21 -11.40
C PHE A 78 -14.83 2.39 -10.12
N ASP A 79 -13.77 2.67 -9.37
CA ASP A 79 -13.84 2.57 -7.90
C ASP A 79 -14.16 3.98 -7.37
N PRO A 80 -15.44 4.38 -7.30
CA PRO A 80 -15.83 5.71 -6.82
C PRO A 80 -15.69 5.86 -5.31
N PHE A 81 -15.21 4.83 -4.61
CA PHE A 81 -15.04 4.78 -3.16
C PHE A 81 -13.61 4.43 -2.73
N GLY A 82 -12.70 4.21 -3.68
CA GLY A 82 -11.28 4.00 -3.41
C GLY A 82 -10.65 5.31 -2.94
N ASP A 83 -10.11 5.27 -1.72
CA ASP A 83 -9.13 6.22 -1.14
C ASP A 83 -9.60 7.00 0.09
N GLU A 84 -10.83 6.81 0.58
CA GLU A 84 -11.22 7.35 1.89
C GLU A 84 -10.71 6.42 3.00
N LEU A 85 -9.67 6.86 3.73
CA LEU A 85 -9.23 6.18 4.95
C LEU A 85 -10.20 6.52 6.08
N PRO A 86 -11.07 5.60 6.54
CA PRO A 86 -11.97 5.89 7.65
C PRO A 86 -11.18 6.30 8.91
N GLU A 87 -9.95 5.80 9.05
CA GLU A 87 -9.01 6.13 10.13
C GLU A 87 -8.63 7.61 10.17
N ALA A 88 -8.78 8.35 9.07
CA ALA A 88 -8.58 9.79 9.04
C ALA A 88 -9.54 10.53 9.99
N THR A 89 -10.71 9.95 10.26
CA THR A 89 -11.79 10.53 11.08
C THR A 89 -12.23 9.66 12.26
N ASP A 90 -11.67 8.45 12.40
CA ASP A 90 -12.06 7.49 13.43
C ASP A 90 -11.35 7.77 14.77
N SER A 91 -12.07 8.42 15.69
CA SER A 91 -11.61 8.69 17.05
C SER A 91 -11.19 7.43 17.84
N GLY A 92 -11.79 6.26 17.55
CA GLY A 92 -11.46 5.00 18.20
C GLY A 92 -10.09 4.49 17.79
N TRP A 93 -9.81 4.51 16.48
CA TRP A 93 -8.48 4.18 15.95
C TRP A 93 -7.41 5.15 16.47
N VAL A 94 -7.70 6.45 16.49
CA VAL A 94 -6.78 7.48 17.01
C VAL A 94 -6.44 7.24 18.48
N ALA A 95 -7.43 6.90 19.31
CA ALA A 95 -7.20 6.61 20.73
C ALA A 95 -6.28 5.40 20.92
N GLU A 96 -6.45 4.34 20.12
CA GLU A 96 -5.55 3.19 20.12
C GLU A 96 -4.11 3.58 19.74
N GLN A 97 -3.96 4.40 18.69
CA GLN A 97 -2.63 4.86 18.26
C GLN A 97 -1.95 5.74 19.32
N ARG A 98 -2.71 6.62 19.99
CA ARG A 98 -2.20 7.46 21.09
C ARG A 98 -1.72 6.61 22.27
N ALA A 99 -2.49 5.60 22.67
CA ALA A 99 -2.09 4.67 23.72
C ALA A 99 -0.77 3.95 23.37
N ALA A 100 -0.59 3.55 22.11
CA ALA A 100 0.63 2.91 21.63
C ALA A 100 1.86 3.86 21.58
N LEU A 101 1.65 5.17 21.65
CA LEU A 101 2.69 6.18 21.67
C LEU A 101 3.04 6.69 23.08
N GLU A 102 2.27 6.28 24.10
CA GLU A 102 2.46 6.72 25.47
C GLU A 102 3.85 6.32 26.01
N GLY A 103 4.48 7.22 26.78
CA GLY A 103 5.80 6.98 27.37
C GLY A 103 6.99 7.08 26.42
N LYS A 104 6.78 7.29 25.11
CA LYS A 104 7.87 7.49 24.16
C LYS A 104 8.49 8.88 24.32
N ARG A 105 9.83 8.92 24.43
CA ARG A 105 10.61 10.16 24.68
C ARG A 105 10.87 10.98 23.43
N LEU A 106 11.03 10.31 22.28
CA LEU A 106 11.19 10.99 20.99
C LEU A 106 9.83 11.24 20.38
N THR A 107 9.76 12.25 19.51
CA THR A 107 8.59 12.43 18.65
C THR A 107 8.46 11.21 17.76
N THR A 108 7.37 10.47 17.94
CA THR A 108 7.05 9.24 17.22
C THR A 108 5.63 9.37 16.73
N GLY A 109 5.40 8.96 15.48
CA GLY A 109 4.06 8.80 14.94
C GLY A 109 3.76 7.38 14.48
N ARG A 110 2.48 7.06 14.43
CA ARG A 110 1.94 5.85 13.81
C ARG A 110 1.18 6.28 12.56
N PHE A 111 1.67 5.81 11.42
CA PHE A 111 1.24 6.24 10.09
C PHE A 111 0.56 5.09 9.37
N LYS A 112 -0.56 5.37 8.71
CA LYS A 112 -1.28 4.47 7.81
C LYS A 112 -1.61 5.20 6.52
N SER A 113 -1.59 4.50 5.40
CA SER A 113 -2.02 5.02 4.10
C SER A 113 -2.82 3.96 3.33
N THR A 114 -3.35 4.31 2.17
CA THR A 114 -3.96 3.34 1.25
C THR A 114 -3.00 2.19 0.90
N GLU A 115 -1.69 2.49 0.80
CA GLU A 115 -0.66 1.56 0.37
C GLU A 115 0.09 0.86 1.51
N HIS A 116 -0.07 1.34 2.75
CA HIS A 116 0.69 0.86 3.90
C HIS A 116 -0.21 0.64 5.10
N ASP A 117 -0.09 -0.54 5.69
CA ASP A 117 -0.60 -0.80 7.04
C ASP A 117 0.14 0.09 8.07
N THR A 118 -0.27 0.02 9.32
CA THR A 118 0.22 0.92 10.37
C THR A 118 1.73 0.75 10.62
N LEU A 119 2.51 1.77 10.30
CA LEU A 119 3.96 1.84 10.50
C LEU A 119 4.31 2.84 11.61
N GLU A 120 5.36 2.54 12.36
CA GLU A 120 5.93 3.47 13.33
C GLU A 120 7.06 4.30 12.70
N VAL A 121 6.98 5.63 12.84
CA VAL A 121 7.95 6.58 12.31
C VAL A 121 8.45 7.47 13.44
N THR A 122 9.76 7.57 13.63
CA THR A 122 10.37 8.41 14.68
C THR A 122 11.05 9.64 14.08
N SER A 123 11.11 10.73 14.82
CA SER A 123 11.86 11.94 14.45
C SER A 123 13.38 11.70 14.49
N GLY A 124 14.13 12.68 13.96
CA GLY A 124 15.59 12.65 13.85
C GLY A 124 16.10 12.23 12.47
N TRP A 125 17.36 12.55 12.16
CA TRP A 125 17.90 12.38 10.81
C TRP A 125 17.98 10.92 10.35
N ARG A 126 17.56 10.64 9.12
CA ARG A 126 17.62 9.31 8.46
C ARG A 126 17.90 9.50 6.95
N PRO A 127 18.24 8.44 6.18
CA PRO A 127 18.46 8.57 4.74
C PRO A 127 17.30 9.18 3.94
N ILE A 128 16.05 9.01 4.42
CA ILE A 128 14.87 9.67 3.84
C ILE A 128 14.92 11.20 4.00
N SER A 129 15.55 11.71 5.07
CA SER A 129 15.73 13.15 5.31
C SER A 129 16.56 13.82 4.23
N ASP A 130 17.59 13.15 3.70
CA ASP A 130 18.39 13.72 2.60
C ASP A 130 17.54 13.87 1.31
N ARG A 131 16.60 12.96 1.06
CA ARG A 131 15.66 13.07 -0.09
C ARG A 131 14.63 14.18 0.11
N ILE A 132 14.13 14.32 1.33
CA ILE A 132 13.25 15.45 1.70
C ILE A 132 13.96 16.79 1.46
N VAL A 133 15.23 16.91 1.88
CA VAL A 133 16.01 18.12 1.62
C VAL A 133 16.13 18.42 0.12
N GLU A 134 16.32 17.40 -0.71
CA GLU A 134 16.40 17.57 -2.16
C GLU A 134 15.09 18.08 -2.75
N VAL A 135 13.96 17.49 -2.36
CA VAL A 135 12.62 17.95 -2.77
C VAL A 135 12.38 19.40 -2.36
N LEU A 136 12.61 19.74 -1.09
CA LEU A 136 12.39 21.09 -0.57
C LEU A 136 13.32 22.13 -1.22
N ARG A 137 14.55 21.73 -1.57
CA ARG A 137 15.53 22.63 -2.20
C ARG A 137 15.16 22.99 -3.62
N ASN A 138 14.57 22.06 -4.35
CA ASN A 138 14.22 22.22 -5.76
C ASN A 138 12.81 22.76 -5.97
N SER A 139 12.03 22.95 -4.91
CA SER A 139 10.67 23.47 -5.01
C SER A 139 10.63 25.00 -4.93
N PRO A 140 9.87 25.68 -5.80
CA PRO A 140 9.60 27.11 -5.67
C PRO A 140 8.60 27.44 -4.55
N HIS A 141 7.95 26.42 -3.96
CA HIS A 141 6.90 26.58 -2.96
C HIS A 141 7.42 26.50 -1.51
N PHE A 142 8.70 26.25 -1.31
CA PHE A 142 9.34 26.25 0.00
C PHE A 142 10.43 27.34 0.07
N PRO A 143 10.61 28.04 1.20
CA PRO A 143 11.60 29.11 1.29
C PRO A 143 13.03 28.60 1.04
N PRO A 144 13.89 29.38 0.38
CA PRO A 144 15.27 28.97 0.11
C PRO A 144 16.09 28.89 1.41
N PHE A 145 16.95 27.87 1.51
CA PHE A 145 17.85 27.64 2.66
C PHE A 145 19.30 27.41 2.18
N PRO A 146 20.03 28.47 1.77
CA PRO A 146 21.34 28.32 1.14
C PRO A 146 22.37 27.70 2.11
N GLY A 147 22.96 26.57 1.72
CA GLY A 147 24.01 25.88 2.48
C GLY A 147 23.54 25.14 3.75
N GLY A 148 22.25 25.21 4.08
CA GLY A 148 21.67 24.57 5.26
C GLY A 148 20.91 23.27 4.96
N ARG A 149 20.44 22.63 6.04
CA ARG A 149 19.45 21.55 6.02
C ARG A 149 18.31 21.97 6.95
N PRO A 150 17.06 22.06 6.46
CA PRO A 150 15.95 22.42 7.32
C PRO A 150 15.69 21.28 8.32
N ASN A 151 15.56 21.62 9.61
CA ASN A 151 15.34 20.63 10.67
C ASN A 151 14.10 19.77 10.40
N VAL A 152 13.09 20.33 9.72
CA VAL A 152 11.85 19.64 9.39
C VAL A 152 12.04 18.41 8.53
N ALA A 153 13.16 18.26 7.83
CA ALA A 153 13.48 17.01 7.11
C ALA A 153 13.68 15.80 8.06
N GLY A 154 13.91 16.06 9.35
CA GLY A 154 13.98 15.04 10.39
C GLY A 154 12.65 14.75 11.07
N ASP A 155 11.60 15.51 10.80
CA ASP A 155 10.32 15.39 11.50
C ASP A 155 9.50 14.21 10.98
N VAL A 156 8.49 13.80 11.75
CA VAL A 156 7.68 12.62 11.42
C VAL A 156 6.81 12.91 10.20
N GLU A 157 6.21 14.09 10.17
CA GLU A 157 5.25 14.58 9.20
C GLU A 157 5.85 14.64 7.78
N THR A 158 7.07 15.15 7.65
CA THR A 158 7.77 15.21 6.36
C THR A 158 8.25 13.84 5.88
N LYS A 159 8.60 12.93 6.80
CA LYS A 159 8.95 11.55 6.47
C LYS A 159 7.76 10.77 5.95
N VAL A 160 6.61 10.87 6.61
CA VAL A 160 5.41 10.20 6.13
C VAL A 160 4.94 10.81 4.81
N ALA A 161 5.06 12.12 4.62
CA ALA A 161 4.79 12.76 3.33
C ALA A 161 5.70 12.22 2.22
N MET A 162 6.99 12.02 2.51
CA MET A 162 7.93 11.45 1.54
C MET A 162 7.63 9.97 1.28
N MET A 163 7.22 9.20 2.29
CA MET A 163 6.77 7.81 2.11
C MET A 163 5.53 7.75 1.21
N MET A 164 4.55 8.62 1.44
CA MET A 164 3.38 8.75 0.56
C MET A 164 3.78 9.10 -0.86
N ARG A 165 4.74 10.02 -1.03
CA ARG A 165 5.28 10.39 -2.35
C ARG A 165 5.93 9.20 -3.06
N GLU A 166 6.75 8.42 -2.35
CA GLU A 166 7.45 7.25 -2.90
C GLU A 166 6.49 6.10 -3.23
N ALA A 167 5.36 6.01 -2.52
CA ALA A 167 4.34 4.99 -2.71
C ALA A 167 3.19 5.43 -3.63
N GLU A 168 3.18 6.67 -4.13
CA GLU A 168 2.08 7.25 -4.89
C GLU A 168 0.73 7.23 -4.13
N ALA A 169 0.77 7.29 -2.79
CA ALA A 169 -0.42 7.27 -1.96
C ALA A 169 -1.20 8.60 -2.03
N THR A 170 -2.52 8.49 -2.22
CA THR A 170 -3.45 9.63 -2.31
C THR A 170 -3.91 10.09 -0.93
N THR A 171 -4.07 9.17 0.02
CA THR A 171 -4.52 9.49 1.37
C THR A 171 -3.62 8.85 2.43
N GLY A 172 -3.30 9.60 3.47
CA GLY A 172 -2.56 9.12 4.62
C GLY A 172 -3.05 9.73 5.92
N VAL A 173 -2.90 9.00 7.02
CA VAL A 173 -3.17 9.47 8.37
C VAL A 173 -1.98 9.14 9.27
N VAL A 174 -1.55 10.11 10.08
CA VAL A 174 -0.52 9.90 11.10
C VAL A 174 -0.98 10.45 12.43
N VAL A 175 -0.82 9.65 13.49
CA VAL A 175 -1.00 10.10 14.87
C VAL A 175 0.37 10.31 15.47
N ILE A 176 0.65 11.49 16.03
CA ILE A 176 1.94 11.83 16.63
C ILE A 176 1.80 12.04 18.14
N ASN A 177 2.88 11.80 18.88
CA ASN A 177 2.96 12.18 20.30
C ASN A 177 3.52 13.60 20.49
N ASN A 178 3.57 14.45 19.47
CA ASN A 178 3.89 15.86 19.66
C ASN A 178 2.62 16.66 19.93
N ASP A 179 2.76 17.75 20.69
CA ASP A 179 1.61 18.59 21.02
C ASP A 179 1.14 19.45 19.84
N GLU A 180 2.04 19.79 18.90
CA GLU A 180 1.72 20.62 17.74
C GLU A 180 2.55 20.18 16.51
N VAL A 181 1.95 20.20 15.33
CA VAL A 181 2.64 20.11 14.05
C VAL A 181 3.46 21.38 13.84
N CYS A 182 4.74 21.22 13.53
CA CYS A 182 5.63 22.36 13.50
C CYS A 182 5.18 23.44 12.48
N SER A 183 4.97 24.67 12.96
CA SER A 183 4.35 25.77 12.21
C SER A 183 5.38 26.77 11.66
N GLY A 184 4.93 27.65 10.75
CA GLY A 184 5.74 28.73 10.16
C GLY A 184 6.40 28.42 8.81
N PRO A 185 7.13 29.39 8.22
CA PRO A 185 7.60 29.30 6.82
C PRO A 185 8.58 28.16 6.55
N MET A 186 9.36 27.80 7.55
CA MET A 186 10.31 26.68 7.50
C MET A 186 9.78 25.43 8.23
N GLY A 187 8.49 25.44 8.61
CA GLY A 187 7.82 24.39 9.39
C GLY A 187 7.21 23.27 8.55
N CYS A 188 6.65 22.29 9.24
CA CYS A 188 5.99 21.10 8.72
C CYS A 188 4.75 21.48 7.91
N THR A 189 3.97 22.45 8.40
CA THR A 189 2.80 23.01 7.69
C THR A 189 3.15 23.62 6.31
N ALA A 190 4.39 24.07 6.12
CA ALA A 190 4.89 24.55 4.83
C ALA A 190 5.58 23.44 4.01
N ALA A 191 6.36 22.58 4.68
CA ALA A 191 7.15 21.54 4.02
C ALA A 191 6.30 20.37 3.51
N VAL A 192 5.32 19.90 4.29
CA VAL A 192 4.51 18.72 3.95
C VAL A 192 3.73 18.90 2.65
N PRO A 193 2.99 20.01 2.43
CA PRO A 193 2.33 20.25 1.14
C PRO A 193 3.28 20.23 -0.06
N VAL A 194 4.56 20.57 0.12
CA VAL A 194 5.56 20.57 -0.95
C VAL A 194 6.11 19.16 -1.21
N ILE A 195 6.04 18.27 -0.23
CA ILE A 195 6.57 16.91 -0.34
C ILE A 195 5.49 15.95 -0.84
N LEU A 196 4.24 16.14 -0.44
CA LEU A 196 3.11 15.31 -0.87
C LEU A 196 2.88 15.43 -2.38
N PRO A 197 2.52 14.32 -3.06
CA PRO A 197 2.04 14.38 -4.44
C PRO A 197 0.86 15.35 -4.57
N GLU A 198 0.75 15.97 -5.74
CA GLU A 198 -0.36 16.87 -6.04
C GLU A 198 -1.71 16.16 -5.88
N GLY A 199 -2.62 16.76 -5.11
CA GLY A 199 -3.94 16.20 -4.82
C GLY A 199 -3.99 15.20 -3.66
N SER A 200 -2.85 14.71 -3.17
CA SER A 200 -2.81 13.84 -1.99
C SER A 200 -3.13 14.60 -0.70
N THR A 201 -3.69 13.91 0.29
CA THR A 201 -4.03 14.48 1.60
C THR A 201 -3.42 13.67 2.75
N LEU A 202 -2.72 14.36 3.65
CA LEU A 202 -2.24 13.81 4.92
C LEU A 202 -3.01 14.43 6.09
N TYR A 203 -3.63 13.58 6.91
CA TYR A 203 -4.26 13.94 8.17
C TYR A 203 -3.28 13.72 9.32
N VAL A 204 -2.98 14.76 10.08
CA VAL A 204 -2.06 14.69 11.22
C VAL A 204 -2.83 14.89 12.52
N TRP A 205 -2.92 13.83 13.33
CA TRP A 205 -3.49 13.89 14.66
C TRP A 205 -2.41 14.20 15.69
N GLU A 206 -2.49 15.40 16.27
CA GLU A 206 -1.65 15.84 17.37
C GLU A 206 -2.00 15.10 18.66
N ARG A 207 -1.15 15.17 19.70
CA ARG A 207 -1.27 14.34 20.90
C ARG A 207 -2.63 14.45 21.59
N ASN A 208 -3.16 15.67 21.72
CA ASN A 208 -4.32 15.96 22.58
C ASN A 208 -5.47 16.66 21.84
N GLU A 209 -5.45 16.68 20.50
CA GLU A 209 -6.47 17.36 19.71
C GLU A 209 -7.64 16.44 19.34
N ASP A 210 -8.83 17.01 19.16
CA ASP A 210 -10.03 16.25 18.79
C ASP A 210 -10.27 16.23 17.27
N GLU A 211 -9.48 17.00 16.50
CA GLU A 211 -9.52 17.06 15.03
C GLU A 211 -8.09 16.99 14.45
N PRO A 212 -7.90 16.41 13.26
CA PRO A 212 -6.60 16.38 12.61
C PRO A 212 -6.28 17.70 11.89
N VAL A 213 -4.99 18.01 11.81
CA VAL A 213 -4.48 19.00 10.86
C VAL A 213 -4.46 18.38 9.47
N THR A 214 -5.22 18.95 8.55
CA THR A 214 -5.28 18.49 7.15
C THR A 214 -4.24 19.21 6.30
N LEU A 215 -3.36 18.45 5.65
CA LEU A 215 -2.29 18.96 4.79
C LEU A 215 -2.45 18.38 3.38
N THR A 216 -2.65 19.25 2.38
CA THR A 216 -2.86 18.85 0.98
C THR A 216 -1.63 19.12 0.14
N GLY A 217 -1.26 18.14 -0.69
CA GLY A 217 -0.09 18.18 -1.56
C GLY A 217 -0.23 19.13 -2.75
N LYS A 218 0.91 19.74 -3.10
CA LYS A 218 1.06 20.77 -4.13
C LYS A 218 2.23 20.49 -5.09
N GLY A 219 2.93 19.36 -4.97
CA GLY A 219 4.04 19.07 -5.90
C GLY A 219 4.76 17.76 -5.68
#